data_AF-A0A9X3XKW0-F1
#
_entry.id   AF-A0A9X3XKW0-F1
#
_cell.length_a   1.000
_cell.length_b   1.000
_cell.length_c   1.000
_cell.angle_alpha   90.00
_cell.angle_beta   90.00
_cell.angle_gamma   90.00
#
_symmetry.space_group_name_H-M   'P 1'
#
loop_
_entity.id
_entity.type
_entity.pdbx_description
1 polymer ?
#
loop_
_entity_poly.entity_id
_entity_poly.type
_entity_poly.pdbx_seq_one_letter_code
_entity_poly.pdbx_strand_id
1 'polypeptide(L)'
;MHELKEKIANLFKQKNITNLIILLLLVIMFYLVVSYFTGVNNITKSEKTNLEKVSKEDMNSNSQKDSEVLSYQEKQEKDLERILGKINGVGSVDVVINFQSSEVKVPAVDNSSQKSTTEETDSEGGTRVNSQETDGDKIVMSNSSNGSEPVILKTEKPEVLGVMVVAEGAEDSKIKYEITKAISSLYNISVDKVNVLAMKK
;
A
#
# COMPACT_ATOMS: atom_id res chain seq x y z
N MET A 1 15.68 -25.77 -49.48
CA MET A 1 14.73 -24.81 -48.86
C MET A 1 13.59 -24.37 -49.79
N HIS A 2 13.76 -24.37 -51.11
CA HIS A 2 12.70 -23.93 -52.05
C HIS A 2 11.48 -24.88 -52.06
N GLU A 3 11.72 -26.20 -52.11
CA GLU A 3 10.64 -27.20 -52.14
C GLU A 3 9.80 -27.27 -50.85
N LEU A 4 10.41 -26.93 -49.70
CA LEU A 4 9.71 -26.92 -48.41
C LEU A 4 8.69 -25.77 -48.34
N LYS A 5 9.08 -24.58 -48.85
CA LYS A 5 8.21 -23.41 -48.88
C LYS A 5 7.01 -23.61 -49.81
N GLU A 6 7.23 -24.26 -50.94
CA GLU A 6 6.18 -24.53 -51.93
C GLU A 6 5.17 -25.58 -51.43
N LYS A 7 5.64 -26.63 -50.75
CA LYS A 7 4.77 -27.59 -50.08
C LYS A 7 3.94 -26.95 -48.97
N ILE A 8 4.54 -26.09 -48.14
CA ILE A 8 3.81 -25.37 -47.08
C ILE A 8 2.76 -24.42 -47.67
N ALA A 9 3.08 -23.69 -48.74
CA ALA A 9 2.12 -22.79 -49.40
C ALA A 9 0.89 -23.53 -49.97
N ASN A 10 1.09 -24.75 -50.49
CA ASN A 10 -0.01 -25.58 -50.97
C ASN A 10 -0.87 -26.16 -49.84
N LEU A 11 -0.31 -26.37 -48.64
CA LEU A 11 -1.08 -26.77 -47.45
C LEU A 11 -2.02 -25.64 -46.96
N PHE A 12 -1.62 -24.37 -47.09
CA PHE A 12 -2.45 -23.22 -46.71
C PHE A 12 -3.54 -22.87 -47.74
N LYS A 13 -3.50 -23.43 -48.96
CA LYS A 13 -4.50 -23.15 -50.00
C LYS A 13 -5.76 -24.02 -49.91
N GLN A 14 -5.75 -25.07 -49.10
CA GLN A 14 -6.87 -25.99 -49.00
C GLN A 14 -7.86 -25.53 -47.91
N LYS A 15 -9.10 -25.24 -48.31
CA LYS A 15 -10.17 -24.69 -47.43
C LYS A 15 -10.42 -25.49 -46.13
N ASN A 16 -10.16 -26.80 -46.16
CA ASN A 16 -10.33 -27.66 -44.99
C ASN A 16 -9.14 -27.52 -44.00
N ILE A 17 -7.93 -27.28 -44.53
CA ILE A 17 -6.71 -27.08 -43.73
C ILE A 17 -6.71 -25.66 -43.12
N THR A 18 -7.17 -24.65 -43.86
CA THR A 18 -7.34 -23.29 -43.30
C THR A 18 -8.28 -23.29 -42.10
N ASN A 19 -9.40 -24.03 -42.17
CA ASN A 19 -10.32 -24.16 -41.04
C ASN A 19 -9.69 -24.89 -39.84
N LEU A 20 -8.85 -25.90 -40.08
CA LEU A 20 -8.12 -26.61 -39.02
C LEU A 20 -7.09 -25.70 -38.33
N ILE A 21 -6.37 -24.87 -39.09
CA ILE A 21 -5.40 -23.91 -38.54
C ILE A 21 -6.10 -22.82 -37.72
N ILE A 22 -7.25 -22.32 -38.19
CA ILE A 22 -8.06 -21.35 -37.44
C ILE A 22 -8.55 -21.97 -36.12
N LEU A 23 -8.97 -23.23 -36.13
CA LEU A 23 -9.38 -23.96 -34.93
C LEU A 23 -8.20 -24.14 -33.94
N LEU A 24 -7.01 -24.49 -34.43
CA LEU A 24 -5.80 -24.58 -33.60
C LEU A 24 -5.46 -23.23 -32.95
N LEU A 25 -5.55 -22.14 -33.71
CA LEU A 25 -5.25 -20.79 -33.22
C LEU A 25 -6.26 -20.36 -32.14
N LEU A 26 -7.55 -20.68 -32.31
CA LEU A 26 -8.57 -20.43 -31.29
C LEU A 26 -8.33 -21.21 -30.00
N VAL A 27 -7.89 -22.46 -30.08
CA VAL A 27 -7.56 -23.28 -28.89
C VAL A 27 -6.36 -22.69 -28.13
N ILE A 28 -5.32 -22.26 -28.84
CA ILE A 28 -4.15 -21.61 -28.23
C ILE A 28 -4.55 -20.27 -27.59
N MET A 29 -5.37 -19.49 -28.27
CA MET A 29 -5.85 -18.19 -27.75
C MET A 29 -6.72 -18.40 -26.50
N PHE A 30 -7.61 -19.38 -26.51
CA PHE A 30 -8.41 -19.76 -25.35
C PHE A 30 -7.56 -20.24 -24.17
N TYR A 31 -6.53 -21.07 -24.44
CA TYR A 31 -5.59 -21.51 -23.41
C TYR A 31 -4.84 -20.34 -22.76
N LEU A 32 -4.40 -19.36 -23.55
CA LEU A 32 -3.77 -18.16 -23.02
C LEU A 32 -4.75 -17.34 -22.16
N VAL A 33 -6.00 -17.15 -22.61
CA VAL A 33 -7.02 -16.43 -21.82
C VAL A 33 -7.33 -17.15 -20.51
N VAL A 34 -7.46 -18.48 -20.51
CA VAL A 34 -7.62 -19.28 -19.28
C VAL A 34 -6.37 -19.14 -18.41
N SER A 35 -5.16 -19.19 -18.97
CA SER A 35 -3.92 -19.03 -18.21
C SER A 35 -3.77 -17.65 -17.57
N TYR A 36 -4.25 -16.59 -18.24
CA TYR A 36 -4.27 -15.24 -17.65
C TYR A 36 -5.42 -15.08 -16.64
N PHE A 37 -6.57 -15.72 -16.86
CA PHE A 37 -7.74 -15.59 -15.99
C PHE A 37 -7.68 -16.52 -14.76
N THR A 38 -6.95 -17.63 -14.83
CA THR A 38 -6.64 -18.53 -13.70
C THR A 38 -5.29 -18.22 -13.05
N GLY A 39 -4.78 -17.01 -13.26
CA GLY A 39 -3.70 -16.37 -12.48
C GLY A 39 -4.21 -15.68 -11.20
N VAL A 40 -5.39 -16.07 -10.70
CA VAL A 40 -5.95 -15.71 -9.39
C VAL A 40 -6.89 -16.85 -9.00
N ASN A 41 -6.76 -17.32 -7.75
CA ASN A 41 -7.47 -18.42 -7.07
C ASN A 41 -6.89 -19.84 -7.23
N ASN A 42 -6.00 -20.19 -6.29
CA ASN A 42 -5.89 -21.55 -5.77
C ASN A 42 -5.93 -21.51 -4.23
N ILE A 43 -7.13 -21.36 -3.68
CA ILE A 43 -7.44 -21.76 -2.31
C ILE A 43 -8.38 -22.95 -2.42
N THR A 44 -7.83 -24.16 -2.25
CA THR A 44 -8.64 -25.32 -1.84
C THR A 44 -7.89 -26.08 -0.76
N LYS A 45 -8.63 -26.31 0.32
CA LYS A 45 -8.22 -26.70 1.66
C LYS A 45 -8.07 -28.23 1.77
N SER A 46 -6.98 -28.66 2.42
CA SER A 46 -6.86 -29.77 3.39
C SER A 46 -7.37 -31.19 3.04
N GLU A 47 -6.46 -32.16 3.09
CA GLU A 47 -6.71 -33.43 3.79
C GLU A 47 -5.46 -33.91 4.56
N LYS A 48 -5.69 -34.41 5.78
CA LYS A 48 -4.69 -34.85 6.78
C LYS A 48 -4.12 -36.22 6.37
N THR A 49 -2.87 -36.52 6.75
CA THR A 49 -2.47 -37.74 7.51
C THR A 49 -1.02 -37.58 8.02
N ASN A 50 -0.78 -38.01 9.26
CA ASN A 50 0.51 -38.06 9.96
C ASN A 50 1.55 -38.94 9.23
N LEU A 51 2.85 -38.65 9.40
CA LEU A 51 3.88 -39.58 9.93
C LEU A 51 5.24 -38.87 10.10
N GLU A 52 5.92 -39.14 11.21
CA GLU A 52 7.25 -38.63 11.60
C GLU A 52 8.39 -39.11 10.69
N LYS A 53 9.41 -38.24 10.45
CA LYS A 53 10.83 -38.39 10.89
C LYS A 53 11.83 -37.66 9.97
N VAL A 54 12.56 -36.74 10.62
CA VAL A 54 14.05 -36.63 10.64
C VAL A 54 14.80 -36.10 9.41
N SER A 55 15.64 -35.12 9.75
CA SER A 55 16.91 -34.67 9.16
C SER A 55 16.91 -33.51 8.16
N LYS A 56 17.58 -32.46 8.64
CA LYS A 56 18.10 -31.29 7.95
C LYS A 56 19.22 -31.73 7.00
N GLU A 57 19.21 -31.27 5.76
CA GLU A 57 20.14 -30.27 5.23
C GLU A 57 19.89 -30.04 3.72
N ASP A 58 19.91 -28.76 3.38
CA ASP A 58 20.26 -28.17 2.08
C ASP A 58 19.41 -28.50 0.84
N MET A 59 18.32 -27.75 0.70
CA MET A 59 18.03 -27.14 -0.60
C MET A 59 17.72 -25.67 -0.38
N ASN A 60 18.68 -24.87 -0.85
CA ASN A 60 18.64 -23.43 -1.03
C ASN A 60 17.50 -23.05 -1.99
N SER A 61 16.27 -23.07 -1.49
CA SER A 61 15.17 -22.35 -2.10
C SER A 61 15.23 -20.95 -1.56
N ASN A 62 15.87 -20.09 -2.34
CA ASN A 62 15.77 -18.65 -2.27
C ASN A 62 14.27 -18.31 -2.39
N SER A 63 13.53 -18.40 -1.27
CA SER A 63 12.25 -17.75 -1.10
C SER A 63 12.56 -16.27 -1.06
N GLN A 64 12.80 -15.74 -2.26
CA GLN A 64 12.68 -14.34 -2.56
C GLN A 64 11.25 -14.02 -2.16
N LYS A 65 11.15 -13.53 -0.93
CA LYS A 65 9.96 -12.99 -0.33
C LYS A 65 9.61 -11.83 -1.24
N ASP A 66 8.76 -12.07 -2.23
CA ASP A 66 8.06 -11.03 -2.96
C ASP A 66 7.36 -10.23 -1.88
N SER A 67 8.07 -9.23 -1.40
CA SER A 67 7.56 -8.26 -0.46
C SER A 67 6.69 -7.40 -1.35
N GLU A 68 5.45 -7.86 -1.58
CA GLU A 68 4.40 -7.00 -2.07
C GLU A 68 4.52 -5.70 -1.29
N VAL A 69 4.77 -4.61 -2.02
CA VAL A 69 4.87 -3.29 -1.42
C VAL A 69 3.45 -2.92 -0.99
N LEU A 70 3.08 -3.38 0.20
CA LEU A 70 1.83 -3.02 0.84
C LEU A 70 1.85 -1.53 1.10
N SER A 71 0.71 -0.88 0.88
CA SER A 71 0.51 0.49 1.31
C SER A 71 0.73 0.61 2.82
N TYR A 72 1.05 1.83 3.28
CA TYR A 72 1.18 2.11 4.72
C TYR A 72 -0.04 1.62 5.51
N GLN A 73 -1.25 1.80 4.96
CA GLN A 73 -2.52 1.41 5.57
C GLN A 73 -2.62 -0.10 5.75
N GLU A 74 -2.45 -0.87 4.67
CA GLU A 74 -2.51 -2.33 4.70
C GLU A 74 -1.46 -2.93 5.64
N LYS A 75 -0.27 -2.31 5.69
CA LYS A 75 0.77 -2.74 6.62
C LYS A 75 0.34 -2.54 8.08
N GLN A 76 -0.27 -1.39 8.41
CA GLN A 76 -0.76 -1.14 9.76
C GLN A 76 -1.90 -2.08 10.16
N GLU A 77 -2.84 -2.34 9.25
CA GLU A 77 -3.95 -3.27 9.47
C GLU A 77 -3.44 -4.69 9.74
N LYS A 78 -2.58 -5.23 8.86
CA LYS A 78 -1.98 -6.57 9.06
C LYS A 78 -1.12 -6.67 10.32
N ASP A 79 -0.37 -5.63 10.65
CA ASP A 79 0.42 -5.60 11.89
C ASP A 79 -0.51 -5.63 13.12
N LEU A 80 -1.63 -4.91 13.08
CA LEU A 80 -2.60 -4.89 14.17
C LEU A 80 -3.34 -6.23 14.31
N GLU A 81 -3.85 -6.80 13.21
CA GLU A 81 -4.47 -8.14 13.19
C GLU A 81 -3.55 -9.20 13.80
N ARG A 82 -2.29 -9.23 13.36
CA ARG A 82 -1.29 -10.19 13.81
C ARG A 82 -0.98 -10.07 15.30
N ILE A 83 -1.03 -8.85 15.86
CA ILE A 83 -0.75 -8.63 17.29
C ILE A 83 -2.00 -8.90 18.13
N LEU A 84 -3.17 -8.43 17.72
CA LEU A 84 -4.42 -8.67 18.43
C LEU A 84 -4.79 -10.16 18.49
N GLY A 85 -4.57 -10.91 17.40
CA GLY A 85 -4.80 -12.36 17.37
C GLY A 85 -3.90 -13.17 18.32
N LYS A 86 -2.84 -12.56 18.89
CA LYS A 86 -2.00 -13.20 19.91
C LYS A 86 -2.52 -13.00 21.34
N ILE A 87 -3.53 -12.16 21.53
CA ILE A 87 -4.15 -11.96 22.84
C ILE A 87 -4.99 -13.19 23.16
N ASN A 88 -4.89 -13.68 24.39
CA ASN A 88 -5.60 -14.88 24.83
C ASN A 88 -7.11 -14.70 24.68
N GLY A 89 -7.78 -15.66 24.05
CA GLY A 89 -9.23 -15.65 23.86
C GLY A 89 -9.74 -14.80 22.69
N VAL A 90 -8.88 -14.09 21.95
CA VAL A 90 -9.30 -13.24 20.81
C VAL A 90 -9.61 -14.05 19.55
N GLY A 91 -8.80 -15.05 19.22
CA GLY A 91 -8.96 -15.85 17.99
C GLY A 91 -8.61 -15.08 16.72
N SER A 92 -9.32 -15.38 15.62
CA SER A 92 -9.17 -14.66 14.35
C SER A 92 -9.67 -13.21 14.45
N VAL A 93 -8.99 -12.30 13.76
CA VAL A 93 -9.26 -10.85 13.79
C VAL A 93 -9.15 -10.27 12.39
N ASP A 94 -10.13 -9.46 12.02
CA ASP A 94 -10.08 -8.56 10.87
C ASP A 94 -10.08 -7.10 11.37
N VAL A 95 -9.21 -6.26 10.79
CA VAL A 95 -9.05 -4.87 11.20
C VAL A 95 -9.18 -3.94 10.00
N VAL A 96 -9.89 -2.83 10.19
CA VAL A 96 -9.85 -1.67 9.28
C VAL A 96 -9.48 -0.42 10.05
N ILE A 97 -8.54 0.37 9.51
CA ILE A 97 -8.11 1.63 10.10
C ILE A 97 -8.49 2.79 9.17
N ASN A 98 -9.24 3.75 9.71
CA ASN A 98 -9.59 4.97 9.00
C ASN A 98 -8.55 6.06 9.28
N PHE A 99 -7.99 6.65 8.22
CA PHE A 99 -6.97 7.69 8.30
C PHE A 99 -7.50 9.03 7.78
N GLN A 100 -7.01 10.13 8.33
CA GLN A 100 -7.41 11.47 7.91
C GLN A 100 -6.93 11.82 6.50
N SER A 101 -5.78 11.30 6.10
CA SER A 101 -5.16 11.57 4.81
C SER A 101 -4.24 10.41 4.40
N SER A 102 -3.62 10.54 3.22
CA SER A 102 -2.41 9.79 2.90
C SER A 102 -1.20 10.38 3.64
N GLU A 103 -0.04 9.73 3.48
CA GLU A 103 1.25 10.29 3.91
C GLU A 103 1.48 11.66 3.27
N VAL A 104 1.99 12.61 4.07
CA VAL A 104 2.28 13.99 3.64
C VAL A 104 3.79 14.17 3.53
N LYS A 105 4.28 14.59 2.36
CA LYS A 105 5.69 14.91 2.14
C LYS A 105 5.93 16.39 2.39
N VAL A 106 6.86 16.71 3.28
CA VAL A 106 7.21 18.09 3.62
C VAL A 106 8.44 18.51 2.81
N PRO A 107 8.30 19.41 1.83
CA PRO A 107 9.42 19.88 1.03
C PRO A 107 10.31 20.84 1.83
N ALA A 108 11.56 20.97 1.41
CA ALA A 108 12.44 22.03 1.84
C ALA A 108 12.00 23.35 1.20
N VAL A 109 11.90 24.40 2.02
CA VAL A 109 11.53 25.75 1.59
C VAL A 109 12.65 26.70 1.97
N ASP A 110 13.06 27.54 1.03
CA ASP A 110 13.95 28.67 1.22
C ASP A 110 13.10 29.90 1.52
N ASN A 111 13.17 30.37 2.76
CA ASN A 111 12.40 31.52 3.23
C ASN A 111 13.27 32.77 3.12
N SER A 112 12.87 33.70 2.27
CA SER A 112 13.47 35.04 2.22
C SER A 112 12.50 36.05 2.81
N SER A 113 12.87 36.64 3.96
CA SER A 113 12.14 37.78 4.53
C SER A 113 13.01 39.04 4.39
N GLN A 114 12.42 40.12 3.87
CA GLN A 114 13.06 41.42 3.80
C GLN A 114 12.19 42.42 4.56
N LYS A 115 12.72 42.92 5.68
CA LYS A 115 12.11 43.99 6.47
C LYS A 115 12.90 45.28 6.29
N SER A 116 12.23 46.33 5.84
CA SER A 116 12.78 47.67 5.69
C SER A 116 11.99 48.64 6.55
N THR A 117 12.65 49.27 7.52
CA THR A 117 12.05 50.32 8.36
C THR A 117 12.79 51.63 8.09
N THR A 118 12.06 52.63 7.62
CA THR A 118 12.56 53.98 7.38
C THR A 118 11.94 54.91 8.41
N GLU A 119 12.78 55.59 9.19
CA GLU A 119 12.34 56.65 10.10
C GLU A 119 12.83 58.00 9.55
N GLU A 120 11.89 58.87 9.21
CA GLU A 120 12.13 60.23 8.74
C GLU A 120 11.82 61.19 9.91
N THR A 121 12.79 62.01 10.31
CA THR A 121 12.55 63.09 11.29
C THR A 121 12.68 64.43 10.57
N ASP A 122 11.64 65.25 10.62
CA ASP A 122 11.66 66.59 10.03
C ASP A 122 12.35 67.61 10.96
N SER A 123 12.69 68.78 10.42
CA SER A 123 13.37 69.85 11.15
C SER A 123 12.48 70.52 12.22
N GLU A 124 11.17 70.24 12.22
CA GLU A 124 10.15 70.80 13.12
C GLU A 124 9.74 69.81 14.23
N GLY A 125 10.33 68.60 14.26
CA GLY A 125 10.14 67.59 15.31
C GLY A 125 9.09 66.50 15.02
N GLY A 126 8.55 66.41 13.80
CA GLY A 126 7.71 65.31 13.36
C GLY A 126 8.53 64.07 12.99
N THR A 127 8.08 62.90 13.47
CA THR A 127 8.69 61.59 13.12
C THR A 127 7.72 60.76 12.29
N ARG A 128 8.18 60.24 11.15
CA ARG A 128 7.42 59.36 10.26
C ARG A 128 8.13 58.01 10.17
N VAL A 129 7.45 56.95 10.58
CA VAL A 129 7.96 55.58 10.50
C VAL A 129 7.24 54.85 9.36
N ASN A 130 8.00 54.36 8.38
CA ASN A 130 7.50 53.51 7.31
C ASN A 130 8.13 52.12 7.45
N SER A 131 7.31 51.08 7.62
CA SER A 131 7.76 49.69 7.70
C SER A 131 7.22 48.91 6.51
N GLN A 132 8.11 48.33 5.72
CA GLN A 132 7.79 47.43 4.61
C GLN A 132 8.34 46.04 4.92
N GLU A 133 7.50 45.02 4.77
CA GLU A 133 7.83 43.62 4.95
C GLU A 133 7.48 42.87 3.67
N THR A 134 8.46 42.18 3.09
CA THR A 134 8.31 41.33 1.91
C THR A 134 8.72 39.93 2.28
N ASP A 135 7.78 39.00 2.24
CA ASP A 135 8.01 37.57 2.45
C ASP A 135 7.91 36.81 1.12
N GLY A 136 8.86 35.91 0.88
CA GLY A 136 8.87 35.02 -0.27
C GLY A 136 9.38 33.64 0.10
N ASP A 137 8.49 32.65 0.04
CA ASP A 137 8.78 31.23 0.25
C ASP A 137 9.00 30.54 -1.10
N LYS A 138 10.16 29.89 -1.27
CA LYS A 138 10.50 29.15 -2.50
C LYS A 138 10.82 27.69 -2.20
N ILE A 139 10.13 26.76 -2.86
CA ILE A 139 10.43 25.32 -2.75
C ILE A 139 11.82 25.03 -3.35
N VAL A 140 12.65 24.32 -2.60
CA VAL A 140 13.98 23.89 -3.04
C VAL A 140 13.84 22.67 -3.95
N MET A 141 14.34 22.80 -5.18
CA MET A 141 14.30 21.76 -6.20
C MET A 141 15.69 21.14 -6.41
N SER A 142 15.76 19.82 -6.56
CA SER A 142 16.93 19.06 -6.98
C SER A 142 16.81 18.67 -8.44
N ASN A 143 17.87 18.88 -9.22
CA ASN A 143 17.90 18.48 -10.62
C ASN A 143 18.51 17.08 -10.75
N SER A 144 17.76 16.17 -11.35
CA SER A 144 18.16 14.79 -11.67
C SER A 144 18.11 14.57 -13.19
N SER A 145 18.70 13.47 -13.68
CA SER A 145 18.69 13.09 -15.09
C SER A 145 17.28 12.95 -15.68
N ASN A 146 16.28 12.73 -14.81
CA ASN A 146 14.88 12.51 -15.17
C ASN A 146 13.98 13.74 -14.94
N GLY A 147 14.52 14.88 -14.54
CA GLY A 147 13.76 16.12 -14.27
C GLY A 147 14.14 16.81 -12.96
N SER A 148 13.40 17.86 -12.61
CA SER A 148 13.56 18.61 -11.36
C SER A 148 12.49 18.16 -10.35
N GLU A 149 12.90 17.75 -9.15
CA GLU A 149 12.00 17.28 -8.08
C GLU A 149 12.24 18.04 -6.77
N PRO A 150 11.21 18.25 -5.93
CA PRO A 150 11.39 18.95 -4.65
C PRO A 150 12.23 18.11 -3.69
N VAL A 151 13.11 18.77 -2.94
CA VAL A 151 13.85 18.12 -1.85
C VAL A 151 12.89 17.88 -0.69
N ILE A 152 12.66 16.61 -0.31
CA ILE A 152 11.76 16.26 0.80
C ILE A 152 12.56 16.13 2.10
N LEU A 153 12.19 16.90 3.13
CA LEU A 153 12.83 16.88 4.44
C LEU A 153 12.34 15.72 5.31
N LYS A 154 11.01 15.47 5.30
CA LYS A 154 10.37 14.40 6.05
C LYS A 154 9.06 13.98 5.40
N THR A 155 8.65 12.75 5.71
CA THR A 155 7.31 12.23 5.41
C THR A 155 6.56 12.07 6.72
N GLU A 156 5.43 12.75 6.85
CA GLU A 156 4.56 12.66 8.02
C GLU A 156 3.53 11.55 7.82
N LYS A 157 3.34 10.74 8.86
CA LYS A 157 2.34 9.68 8.88
C LYS A 157 0.96 10.29 9.10
N PRO A 158 -0.09 9.74 8.46
CA PRO A 158 -1.44 10.26 8.62
C PRO A 158 -1.99 9.97 10.03
N GLU A 159 -2.85 10.86 10.49
CA GLU A 159 -3.58 10.69 11.75
C GLU A 159 -4.66 9.60 11.62
N VAL A 160 -4.82 8.79 12.67
CA VAL A 160 -5.87 7.77 12.75
C VAL A 160 -7.16 8.38 13.27
N LEU A 161 -8.23 8.32 12.48
CA LEU A 161 -9.55 8.83 12.86
C LEU A 161 -10.37 7.80 13.65
N GLY A 162 -10.16 6.51 13.40
CA GLY A 162 -10.86 5.44 14.09
C GLY A 162 -10.46 4.06 13.59
N VAL A 163 -10.81 3.04 14.37
CA VAL A 163 -10.48 1.65 14.09
C VAL A 163 -11.72 0.78 14.26
N MET A 164 -11.96 -0.10 13.30
CA MET A 164 -12.97 -1.14 13.39
C MET A 164 -12.28 -2.50 13.48
N VAL A 165 -12.73 -3.32 14.43
CA VAL A 165 -12.18 -4.66 14.67
C VAL A 165 -13.32 -5.65 14.74
N VAL A 166 -13.21 -6.74 13.99
CA VAL A 166 -14.07 -7.90 14.10
C VAL A 166 -13.23 -9.05 14.62
N ALA A 167 -13.59 -9.61 15.78
CA ALA A 167 -12.82 -10.69 16.40
C ALA A 167 -13.72 -11.84 16.87
N GLU A 168 -13.26 -13.08 16.76
CA GLU A 168 -13.98 -14.26 17.24
C GLU A 168 -14.30 -14.17 18.74
N GLY A 169 -13.33 -13.71 19.53
CA GLY A 169 -13.43 -13.56 20.98
C GLY A 169 -14.19 -12.35 21.49
N ALA A 170 -14.66 -11.46 20.60
CA ALA A 170 -15.31 -10.22 21.00
C ALA A 170 -16.74 -10.38 21.53
N GLU A 171 -17.25 -11.61 21.65
CA GLU A 171 -18.44 -11.94 22.45
C GLU A 171 -18.17 -11.75 23.96
N ASP A 172 -16.93 -11.96 24.42
CA ASP A 172 -16.53 -11.72 25.80
C ASP A 172 -16.29 -10.22 26.02
N SER A 173 -17.03 -9.63 26.96
CA SER A 173 -16.94 -8.20 27.29
C SER A 173 -15.56 -7.79 27.81
N LYS A 174 -14.85 -8.69 28.50
CA LYS A 174 -13.48 -8.44 28.97
C LYS A 174 -12.52 -8.36 27.79
N ILE A 175 -12.60 -9.31 26.87
CA ILE A 175 -11.77 -9.32 25.65
C ILE A 175 -12.06 -8.09 24.80
N LYS A 176 -13.34 -7.76 24.62
CA LYS A 176 -13.77 -6.54 23.92
C LYS A 176 -13.15 -5.28 24.50
N TYR A 177 -13.16 -5.16 25.83
CA TYR A 177 -12.56 -4.03 26.55
C TYR A 177 -11.04 -4.00 26.40
N GLU A 178 -10.36 -5.14 26.51
CA GLU A 178 -8.90 -5.23 26.35
C GLU A 178 -8.45 -4.79 24.96
N ILE A 179 -9.13 -5.25 23.91
CA ILE A 179 -8.88 -4.83 22.52
C ILE A 179 -9.10 -3.31 22.38
N THR A 180 -10.26 -2.81 22.85
CA THR A 180 -10.61 -1.39 22.74
C THR A 180 -9.56 -0.49 23.41
N LYS A 181 -9.15 -0.86 24.63
CA LYS A 181 -8.15 -0.13 25.41
C LYS A 181 -6.76 -0.17 24.77
N ALA A 182 -6.34 -1.33 24.26
CA ALA A 182 -5.05 -1.48 23.60
C ALA A 182 -4.94 -0.57 22.36
N ILE A 183 -5.96 -0.56 21.52
CA ILE A 183 -5.99 0.25 20.29
C ILE A 183 -6.04 1.74 20.62
N SER A 184 -6.92 2.13 21.54
CA SER A 184 -7.04 3.51 22.01
C SER A 184 -5.69 4.04 22.52
N SER A 185 -4.97 3.24 23.32
CA SER A 185 -3.67 3.64 23.84
C SER A 185 -2.57 3.64 22.77
N LEU A 186 -2.62 2.73 21.80
CA LEU A 186 -1.60 2.60 20.76
C LEU A 186 -1.65 3.77 19.78
N TYR A 187 -2.85 4.16 19.36
CA TYR A 187 -3.06 5.22 18.37
C TYR A 187 -3.41 6.57 19.01
N ASN A 188 -3.45 6.65 20.35
CA ASN A 188 -3.84 7.84 21.09
C ASN A 188 -5.19 8.42 20.62
N ILE A 189 -6.17 7.53 20.43
CA ILE A 189 -7.54 7.87 20.05
C ILE A 189 -8.50 7.56 21.18
N SER A 190 -9.59 8.31 21.28
CA SER A 190 -10.62 8.08 22.28
C SER A 190 -11.36 6.75 22.04
N VAL A 191 -11.87 6.13 23.11
CA VAL A 191 -12.49 4.80 23.07
C VAL A 191 -13.75 4.74 22.20
N ASP A 192 -14.46 5.86 22.01
CA ASP A 192 -15.62 6.00 21.13
C ASP A 192 -15.24 5.94 19.64
N LYS A 193 -13.97 6.14 19.30
CA LYS A 193 -13.43 5.98 17.94
C LYS A 193 -12.99 4.54 17.64
N VAL A 194 -13.14 3.61 18.58
CA VAL A 194 -12.78 2.21 18.42
C VAL A 194 -14.03 1.33 18.53
N ASN A 195 -14.35 0.64 17.44
CA ASN A 195 -15.51 -0.26 17.39
C ASN A 195 -15.04 -1.70 17.32
N VAL A 196 -15.40 -2.50 18.33
CA VAL A 196 -15.09 -3.94 18.37
C VAL A 196 -16.38 -4.74 18.26
N LEU A 197 -16.42 -5.69 17.34
CA LEU A 197 -17.60 -6.51 17.02
C LEU A 197 -17.24 -7.99 17.05
N ALA A 198 -18.21 -8.82 17.43
CA ALA A 198 -18.06 -10.27 17.38
C ALA A 198 -18.10 -10.77 15.93
N MET A 199 -17.18 -11.67 15.59
CA MET A 199 -17.17 -12.34 14.29
C MET A 199 -18.35 -13.32 14.18
N LYS A 200 -18.94 -13.41 12.99
CA LYS A 200 -19.98 -14.41 12.72
C LYS A 200 -19.37 -15.82 12.73
N LYS A 201 -20.02 -16.74 13.42
CA LYS A 201 -19.70 -18.18 13.45
C LYS A 201 -20.27 -18.92 12.24
#